data_AF-A0A498IJI4-F1
#
_entry.id   AF-A0A498IJI4-F1
#
_cell.length_a   1.000
_cell.length_b   1.000
_cell.length_c   1.000
_cell.angle_alpha   90.00
_cell.angle_beta   90.00
_cell.angle_gamma   90.00
#
_symmetry.space_group_name_H-M   'P 1'
#
loop_
_entity.id
_entity.type
_entity.pdbx_description
1 polymer ?
#
loop_
_entity_poly.entity_id
_entity_poly.type
_entity_poly.pdbx_seq_one_letter_code
_entity_poly.pdbx_strand_id
1 'polypeptide(L)'
;MENENEGWIYDVFVNFRGKDTGRNFTDHLCAALDQKGIMAFRYDQALERGKPISSEILKSIGESRFSIVVFSKNYAASARRLDELVEILRCMKSTGQIVFPVFYDVDPSDVRKQRGEYFEKAFRKHEEDFMDKVESWRGALRDAATLSGWNLYNK
;
A
#
# COMPACT_ATOMS: atom_id res chain seq x y z
N MET A 1 2.66 -14.25 34.82
CA MET A 1 3.05 -14.34 33.40
C MET A 1 2.54 -13.08 32.78
N GLU A 2 3.43 -12.11 32.60
CA GLU A 2 3.12 -10.78 32.09
C GLU A 2 2.81 -10.91 30.59
N ASN A 3 1.62 -10.47 30.19
CA ASN A 3 1.28 -10.32 28.78
C ASN A 3 2.00 -9.08 28.25
N GLU A 4 3.11 -9.27 27.55
CA GLU A 4 3.72 -8.25 26.71
C GLU A 4 2.77 -7.95 25.54
N ASN A 5 1.81 -7.06 25.73
CA ASN A 5 1.07 -6.47 24.62
C ASN A 5 1.87 -5.24 24.15
N GLU A 6 2.93 -5.48 23.38
CA GLU A 6 3.74 -4.39 22.81
C GLU A 6 3.02 -3.74 21.62
N GLY A 7 2.50 -2.54 21.83
CA GLY A 7 2.54 -1.42 20.86
C GLY A 7 1.58 -1.40 19.67
N TRP A 8 0.91 -2.49 19.29
CA TRP A 8 0.05 -2.51 18.10
C TRP A 8 -1.40 -2.16 18.44
N ILE A 9 -1.96 -1.16 17.76
CA ILE A 9 -3.39 -0.87 17.82
C ILE A 9 -4.13 -1.75 16.82
N TYR A 10 -3.65 -1.86 15.58
CA TYR A 10 -4.33 -2.60 14.51
C TYR A 10 -3.61 -3.91 14.16
N ASP A 11 -4.37 -4.92 13.73
CA ASP A 11 -3.77 -6.14 13.18
C ASP A 11 -3.19 -5.86 11.79
N VAL A 12 -3.94 -5.19 10.93
CA VAL A 12 -3.59 -4.99 9.52
C VAL A 12 -3.82 -3.54 9.08
N PHE A 13 -2.84 -2.92 8.45
CA PHE A 13 -3.02 -1.74 7.62
C PHE A 13 -3.34 -2.16 6.18
N VAL A 14 -4.46 -1.72 5.61
CA VAL A 14 -4.81 -2.00 4.20
C VAL A 14 -4.51 -0.78 3.34
N ASN A 15 -3.47 -0.88 2.52
CA ASN A 15 -3.09 0.12 1.55
C ASN A 15 -3.63 -0.22 0.15
N PHE A 16 -4.45 0.66 -0.43
CA PHE A 16 -5.11 0.39 -1.69
C PHE A 16 -5.53 1.66 -2.43
N ARG A 17 -5.80 1.53 -3.72
CA ARG A 17 -6.39 2.60 -4.53
C ARG A 17 -7.91 2.49 -4.52
N GLY A 18 -8.57 3.32 -3.71
CA GLY A 18 -10.03 3.29 -3.59
C GLY A 18 -10.81 3.44 -4.90
N LYS A 19 -10.31 4.24 -5.84
CA LYS A 19 -10.90 4.37 -7.19
C LYS A 19 -10.87 3.08 -8.01
N ASP A 20 -9.92 2.19 -7.75
CA ASP A 20 -9.74 0.95 -8.51
C ASP A 20 -10.40 -0.23 -7.78
N THR A 21 -10.16 -0.33 -6.46
CA THR A 21 -10.51 -1.53 -5.68
C THR A 21 -11.42 -1.28 -4.47
N GLY A 22 -11.75 -0.03 -4.15
CA GLY A 22 -12.36 0.35 -2.87
C GLY A 22 -13.82 -0.09 -2.67
N ARG A 23 -14.58 -0.28 -3.75
CA ARG A 23 -15.99 -0.71 -3.71
C ARG A 23 -16.21 -2.16 -4.19
N ASN A 24 -15.13 -2.92 -4.35
CA ASN A 24 -15.19 -4.30 -4.82
C ASN A 24 -14.22 -5.18 -4.01
N PHE A 25 -13.07 -5.56 -4.57
CA PHE A 25 -12.06 -6.40 -3.96
C PHE A 25 -11.65 -5.95 -2.56
N THR A 26 -11.27 -4.68 -2.37
CA THR A 26 -10.81 -4.22 -1.05
C THR A 26 -11.94 -4.18 -0.02
N ASP A 27 -13.18 -3.89 -0.45
CA ASP A 27 -14.33 -3.92 0.45
C ASP A 27 -14.60 -5.35 0.95
N HIS A 28 -14.60 -6.33 0.03
CA HIS A 28 -14.73 -7.75 0.38
C HIS A 28 -13.57 -8.26 1.22
N LEU A 29 -12.34 -7.85 0.92
CA LEU A 29 -11.16 -8.18 1.73
C LEU A 29 -11.34 -7.69 3.17
N CYS A 30 -11.73 -6.42 3.36
CA CYS A 30 -11.92 -5.87 4.70
C CYS A 30 -13.08 -6.54 5.43
N ALA A 31 -14.19 -6.83 4.75
CA ALA A 31 -15.32 -7.56 5.34
C ALA A 31 -14.92 -8.97 5.79
N ALA A 32 -14.08 -9.66 5.01
CA ALA A 32 -13.57 -10.99 5.38
C ALA A 32 -12.60 -10.94 6.56
N LEU A 33 -11.74 -9.91 6.65
CA LEU A 33 -10.87 -9.68 7.81
C LEU A 33 -11.70 -9.45 9.08
N ASP A 34 -12.71 -8.58 9.00
CA ASP A 34 -13.63 -8.28 10.11
C ASP A 34 -14.40 -9.52 10.58
N GLN A 35 -14.92 -10.33 9.65
CA GLN A 35 -15.57 -11.61 9.96
C GLN A 35 -14.65 -12.62 10.67
N LYS A 36 -13.33 -12.45 10.55
CA LYS A 36 -12.32 -13.26 11.24
C LYS A 36 -11.81 -12.63 12.53
N GLY A 37 -12.36 -11.48 12.93
CA GLY A 37 -11.93 -10.73 14.10
C GLY A 37 -10.56 -10.08 13.93
N ILE A 38 -10.12 -9.84 12.68
CA ILE A 38 -8.85 -9.18 12.37
C ILE A 38 -9.14 -7.68 12.19
N MET A 39 -8.62 -6.87 13.10
CA MET A 39 -8.88 -5.43 13.09
C MET A 39 -8.05 -4.73 12.02
N ALA A 40 -8.70 -4.41 10.90
CA ALA A 40 -8.10 -3.74 9.77
C ALA A 40 -8.29 -2.22 9.80
N PHE A 41 -7.20 -1.46 9.74
CA PHE A 41 -7.25 -0.05 9.38
C PHE A 41 -7.35 0.08 7.86
N ARG A 42 -8.48 0.58 7.37
CA ARG A 42 -8.69 0.91 5.96
C ARG A 42 -9.00 2.39 5.82
N TYR A 43 -8.27 3.10 4.95
CA TYR A 43 -8.50 4.52 4.73
C TYR A 43 -8.62 4.86 3.24
N ASP A 44 -9.86 5.08 2.79
CA ASP A 44 -10.17 5.51 1.43
C ASP A 44 -10.44 7.02 1.38
N GLN A 45 -9.43 7.79 0.99
CA GLN A 45 -9.62 9.19 0.62
C GLN A 45 -9.81 9.33 -0.89
N ALA A 46 -10.94 8.89 -1.42
CA ALA A 46 -11.32 9.18 -2.80
C ALA A 46 -11.30 10.70 -3.15
N LEU A 47 -11.19 11.61 -2.16
CA LEU A 47 -11.46 13.04 -2.29
C LEU A 47 -10.30 14.02 -2.03
N GLU A 48 -9.18 13.64 -1.40
CA GLU A 48 -8.14 14.62 -1.04
C GLU A 48 -6.94 14.56 -1.98
N ARG A 49 -7.04 15.12 -3.19
CA ARG A 49 -5.87 15.36 -4.04
C ARG A 49 -4.94 16.38 -3.38
N GLY A 50 -3.63 16.12 -3.41
CA GLY A 50 -2.59 17.13 -3.12
C GLY A 50 -2.23 17.38 -1.65
N LYS A 51 -2.86 16.72 -0.67
CA LYS A 51 -2.47 16.87 0.75
C LYS A 51 -1.32 15.92 1.15
N PRO A 52 -0.43 16.32 2.06
CA PRO A 52 0.52 15.41 2.69
C PRO A 52 -0.18 14.17 3.30
N ILE A 53 0.56 13.09 3.50
CA ILE A 53 0.12 11.99 4.37
C ILE A 53 -0.20 12.56 5.76
N SER A 54 -1.37 12.25 6.31
CA SER A 54 -1.73 12.74 7.64
C SER A 54 -0.90 12.01 8.71
N SER A 55 -0.64 12.69 9.82
CA SER A 55 0.03 12.09 10.99
C SER A 55 -0.73 10.87 11.51
N GLU A 56 -2.06 10.88 11.40
CA GLU A 56 -2.93 9.75 11.75
C GLU A 56 -2.65 8.52 10.89
N ILE A 57 -2.47 8.68 9.57
CA ILE A 57 -2.15 7.54 8.69
C ILE A 57 -0.76 7.01 9.02
N LEU A 58 0.25 7.88 9.12
CA LEU A 58 1.61 7.47 9.49
C LEU A 58 1.62 6.68 10.79
N LYS A 59 0.88 7.18 11.80
CA LYS A 59 0.72 6.52 13.08
C LYS A 59 0.05 5.15 12.92
N SER A 60 -1.05 5.05 12.18
CA SER A 60 -1.74 3.78 11.95
C SER A 60 -0.88 2.74 11.23
N ILE A 61 0.01 3.15 10.31
CA ILE A 61 0.98 2.25 9.68
C ILE A 61 1.95 1.72 10.74
N GLY A 62 2.50 2.62 11.56
CA GLY A 62 3.43 2.26 12.64
C GLY A 62 2.80 1.47 13.79
N GLU A 63 1.47 1.55 13.97
CA GLU A 63 0.71 0.83 14.99
C GLU A 63 -0.01 -0.41 14.43
N SER A 64 0.30 -0.81 13.19
CA SER A 64 -0.21 -2.04 12.59
C SER A 64 0.81 -3.18 12.64
N ARG A 65 0.38 -4.39 13.00
CA ARG A 65 1.27 -5.56 13.00
C ARG A 65 1.64 -6.06 11.61
N PHE A 66 0.70 -5.93 10.67
CA PHE A 66 0.83 -6.35 9.29
C PHE A 66 0.41 -5.22 8.34
N SER A 67 0.92 -5.26 7.10
CA SER A 67 0.46 -4.37 6.03
C SER A 67 0.06 -5.18 4.80
N ILE A 68 -1.14 -4.98 4.26
CA ILE A 68 -1.55 -5.51 2.96
C ILE A 68 -1.51 -4.38 1.94
N VAL A 69 -0.74 -4.56 0.87
CA VAL A 69 -0.62 -3.57 -0.21
C VAL A 69 -1.29 -4.10 -1.47
N VAL A 70 -2.42 -3.51 -1.86
CA VAL A 70 -3.19 -3.90 -3.04
C VAL A 70 -2.76 -3.04 -4.24
N PHE A 71 -1.82 -3.57 -5.01
CA PHE A 71 -1.41 -2.98 -6.28
C PHE A 71 -2.51 -3.16 -7.33
N SER A 72 -2.83 -2.08 -8.02
CA SER A 72 -3.86 -1.98 -9.06
C SER A 72 -3.41 -0.99 -10.12
N LYS A 73 -4.11 -0.96 -11.27
CA LYS A 73 -3.71 -0.20 -12.47
C LYS A 73 -3.32 1.25 -12.15
N ASN A 74 -4.13 1.99 -11.40
CA ASN A 74 -3.87 3.40 -11.08
C ASN A 74 -3.30 3.61 -9.67
N TYR A 75 -2.73 2.57 -9.05
CA TYR A 75 -2.10 2.68 -7.73
C TYR A 75 -1.03 3.78 -7.71
N ALA A 76 -0.08 3.70 -8.65
CA ALA A 76 1.05 4.63 -8.73
C ALA A 76 0.63 6.05 -9.17
N ALA A 77 -0.58 6.26 -9.70
CA ALA A 77 -1.07 7.60 -10.04
C ALA A 77 -1.33 8.48 -8.78
N SER A 78 -1.22 7.90 -7.57
CA SER A 78 -1.45 8.58 -6.30
C SER A 78 -0.15 8.76 -5.54
N ALA A 79 0.43 9.97 -5.54
CA ALA A 79 1.62 10.31 -4.76
C ALA A 79 1.52 9.86 -3.29
N ARG A 80 0.34 10.06 -2.66
CA ARG A 80 0.11 9.60 -1.28
C ARG A 80 0.21 8.08 -1.10
N ARG A 81 -0.23 7.27 -2.07
CA ARG A 81 -0.07 5.80 -1.97
C ARG A 81 1.38 5.40 -2.05
N LEU A 82 2.18 6.15 -2.80
CA LEU A 82 3.61 5.93 -2.89
C LEU A 82 4.32 6.39 -1.61
N ASP A 83 3.93 7.52 -1.02
CA ASP A 83 4.44 7.97 0.29
C ASP A 83 4.09 6.95 1.41
N GLU A 84 2.85 6.43 1.42
CA GLU A 84 2.46 5.37 2.35
C GLU A 84 3.24 4.07 2.15
N LEU A 85 3.51 3.68 0.89
CA LEU A 85 4.31 2.49 0.60
C LEU A 85 5.74 2.63 1.12
N VAL A 86 6.34 3.82 0.96
CA VAL A 86 7.66 4.12 1.53
C VAL A 86 7.65 3.96 3.05
N GLU A 87 6.62 4.48 3.71
CA GLU A 87 6.48 4.36 5.16
C GLU A 87 6.26 2.90 5.60
N ILE A 88 5.40 2.14 4.92
CA ILE A 88 5.18 0.72 5.19
C ILE A 88 6.50 -0.06 5.13
N LEU A 89 7.31 0.17 4.10
CA LEU A 89 8.60 -0.51 3.97
C LEU A 89 9.65 -0.02 4.97
N ARG A 90 9.52 1.23 5.44
CA ARG A 90 10.31 1.73 6.57
C ARG A 90 9.96 0.97 7.84
N CYS A 91 8.66 0.87 8.18
CA CYS A 91 8.17 0.10 9.33
C CYS A 91 8.58 -1.37 9.23
N MET A 92 8.45 -2.00 8.06
CA MET A 92 8.93 -3.37 7.83
C MET A 92 10.40 -3.54 8.23
N LYS A 93 11.26 -2.59 7.86
CA LYS A 93 12.71 -2.63 8.15
C LYS A 93 13.01 -2.28 9.62
N SER A 94 12.26 -1.36 10.24
CA SER A 94 12.58 -0.84 11.57
C SER A 94 11.88 -1.56 12.73
N THR A 95 10.68 -2.08 12.51
CA THR A 95 9.84 -2.70 13.55
C THR A 95 9.54 -4.17 13.30
N GLY A 96 9.92 -4.71 12.13
CA GLY A 96 9.64 -6.10 11.77
C GLY A 96 8.20 -6.35 11.31
N GLN A 97 7.42 -5.30 11.03
CA GLN A 97 6.10 -5.42 10.42
C GLN A 97 6.17 -6.29 9.15
N ILE A 98 5.27 -7.27 8.99
CA ILE A 98 5.25 -8.12 7.79
C ILE A 98 4.34 -7.49 6.72
N VAL A 99 4.84 -7.44 5.48
CA VAL A 99 4.16 -6.82 4.34
C VAL A 99 3.72 -7.87 3.33
N PHE A 100 2.46 -7.79 2.91
CA PHE A 100 1.78 -8.71 2.03
C PHE A 100 1.32 -7.99 0.75
N PRO A 101 2.07 -8.09 -0.37
CA PRO A 101 1.61 -7.54 -1.63
C PRO A 101 0.49 -8.39 -2.25
N VAL A 102 -0.52 -7.73 -2.80
CA VAL A 102 -1.58 -8.31 -3.63
C VAL A 102 -1.57 -7.59 -4.97
N PHE A 103 -1.38 -8.33 -6.05
CA PHE A 103 -1.37 -7.80 -7.42
C PHE A 103 -2.74 -8.02 -8.05
N TYR A 104 -3.59 -6.99 -7.99
CA TYR A 104 -4.97 -7.05 -8.47
C TYR A 104 -5.07 -6.51 -9.90
N ASP A 105 -5.30 -7.41 -10.87
CA ASP A 105 -5.43 -7.07 -12.29
C ASP A 105 -4.22 -6.26 -12.84
N VAL A 106 -3.03 -6.56 -12.33
CA VAL A 106 -1.75 -5.97 -12.75
C VAL A 106 -0.64 -7.02 -12.71
N ASP A 107 0.25 -7.01 -13.71
CA ASP A 107 1.41 -7.88 -13.71
C ASP A 107 2.41 -7.42 -12.62
N PRO A 108 2.85 -8.31 -11.70
CA PRO A 108 3.88 -7.98 -10.72
C PRO A 108 5.18 -7.41 -11.34
N SER A 109 5.51 -7.80 -12.58
CA SER A 109 6.65 -7.26 -13.31
C SER A 109 6.47 -5.80 -13.67
N ASP A 110 5.25 -5.38 -14.01
CA ASP A 110 4.91 -3.99 -14.33
C ASP A 110 5.02 -3.13 -13.08
N VAL A 111 4.57 -3.62 -11.92
CA VAL A 111 4.77 -2.96 -10.62
C VAL A 111 6.25 -2.84 -10.29
N ARG A 112 7.01 -3.93 -10.39
CA ARG A 112 8.43 -4.01 -10.00
C ARG A 112 9.35 -3.15 -10.87
N LYS A 113 9.08 -3.10 -12.17
CA LYS A 113 9.87 -2.36 -13.15
C LYS A 113 9.27 -1.00 -13.50
N GLN A 114 8.11 -0.66 -12.93
CA GLN A 114 7.31 0.52 -13.25
C GLN A 114 7.06 0.65 -14.77
N ARG A 115 6.64 -0.45 -15.39
CA ARG A 115 6.37 -0.57 -16.84
C ARG A 115 4.89 -0.72 -17.12
N GLY A 116 4.52 -0.60 -18.40
CA GLY A 116 3.12 -0.68 -18.83
C GLY A 116 2.42 0.67 -18.72
N GLU A 117 1.34 0.83 -19.49
CA GLU A 117 0.70 2.12 -19.75
C GLU A 117 0.42 2.92 -18.47
N TYR A 118 -0.12 2.28 -17.43
CA TYR A 118 -0.53 2.96 -16.22
C TYR A 118 0.64 3.43 -15.35
N PHE A 119 1.65 2.58 -15.13
CA PHE A 119 2.80 2.93 -14.29
C PHE A 119 3.72 3.92 -15.01
N GLU A 120 3.98 3.75 -16.29
CA GLU A 120 4.79 4.68 -17.08
C GLU A 120 4.16 6.07 -17.16
N LYS A 121 2.84 6.13 -17.39
CA LYS A 121 2.09 7.40 -17.37
C LYS A 121 2.12 8.07 -16.00
N ALA A 122 1.99 7.31 -14.92
CA ALA A 122 2.06 7.84 -13.56
C ALA A 122 3.44 8.44 -13.27
N PHE A 123 4.52 7.72 -13.58
CA PHE A 123 5.87 8.19 -13.29
C PHE A 123 6.32 9.36 -14.17
N ARG A 124 5.91 9.43 -15.44
CA ARG A 124 6.16 10.61 -16.27
C ARG A 124 5.60 11.88 -15.62
N LYS A 125 4.39 11.79 -15.07
CA LYS A 125 3.78 12.93 -14.35
C LYS A 125 4.53 13.25 -13.06
N HIS A 126 4.91 12.24 -12.28
CA HIS A 126 5.59 12.45 -11.02
C HIS A 126 7.00 13.02 -11.17
N GLU A 127 7.68 12.74 -12.28
CA GLU A 127 8.99 13.34 -12.60
C GLU A 127 8.90 14.85 -12.82
N GLU A 128 7.75 15.35 -13.26
CA GLU A 128 7.48 16.79 -13.38
C GLU A 128 7.12 17.42 -12.02
N ASP A 129 6.26 16.75 -11.24
CA ASP A 129 5.64 17.33 -10.03
C ASP A 129 6.44 17.06 -8.72
N PHE A 130 7.24 15.99 -8.64
CA PHE A 130 7.81 15.43 -7.40
C PHE A 130 9.22 14.84 -7.57
N MET A 131 10.10 15.54 -8.29
CA MET A 131 11.43 15.06 -8.69
C MET A 131 12.27 14.51 -7.52
N ASP A 132 12.15 15.09 -6.32
CA ASP A 132 12.86 14.69 -5.10
C ASP A 132 12.38 13.37 -4.49
N LYS A 133 11.16 12.92 -4.83
CA LYS A 133 10.54 11.71 -4.27
C LYS A 133 10.54 10.51 -5.21
N VAL A 134 10.62 10.74 -6.52
CA VAL A 134 10.45 9.70 -7.55
C VAL A 134 11.34 8.48 -7.29
N GLU A 135 12.61 8.68 -6.95
CA GLU A 135 13.52 7.55 -6.75
C GLU A 135 13.16 6.71 -5.52
N SER A 136 12.71 7.36 -4.44
CA SER A 136 12.19 6.66 -3.25
C SER A 136 10.96 5.82 -3.60
N TRP A 137 10.05 6.37 -4.40
CA TRP A 137 8.85 5.65 -4.84
C TRP A 137 9.16 4.48 -5.78
N ARG A 138 10.13 4.64 -6.70
CA ARG A 138 10.61 3.55 -7.57
C ARG A 138 11.24 2.43 -6.75
N GLY A 139 12.08 2.78 -5.79
CA GLY A 139 12.67 1.83 -4.84
C GLY A 139 11.61 1.08 -4.05
N ALA A 140 10.62 1.78 -3.51
CA ALA A 140 9.55 1.18 -2.73
C ALA A 140 8.69 0.21 -3.53
N LEU A 141 8.28 0.56 -4.76
CA LEU A 141 7.55 -0.35 -5.64
C LEU A 141 8.39 -1.58 -6.02
N ARG A 142 9.69 -1.39 -6.27
CA ARG A 142 10.61 -2.48 -6.57
C ARG A 142 10.74 -3.44 -5.41
N ASP A 143 11.00 -2.93 -4.20
CA ASP A 143 11.15 -3.71 -2.97
C ASP A 143 9.86 -4.44 -2.61
N ALA A 144 8.71 -3.76 -2.64
CA ALA A 144 7.43 -4.39 -2.31
C ALA A 144 7.05 -5.49 -3.32
N ALA A 145 7.39 -5.31 -4.60
CA ALA A 145 7.08 -6.29 -5.64
C ALA A 145 8.07 -7.48 -5.73
N THR A 146 9.08 -7.54 -4.86
CA THR A 146 9.92 -8.74 -4.66
C THR A 146 9.48 -9.58 -3.45
N LEU A 147 8.60 -9.04 -2.60
CA LEU A 147 8.04 -9.77 -1.48
C LEU A 147 7.09 -10.88 -1.95
N SER A 148 6.96 -11.92 -1.12
CA SER A 148 6.00 -13.01 -1.36
C SER A 148 4.58 -12.51 -1.11
N GLY A 149 3.67 -12.75 -2.06
CA GLY A 149 2.28 -12.35 -1.94
C GLY A 149 1.38 -13.00 -2.99
N TRP A 150 0.24 -12.39 -3.28
CA TRP A 150 -0.79 -12.99 -4.13
C TRP A 150 -0.88 -12.31 -5.48
N ASN A 151 -0.78 -13.10 -6.55
CA ASN A 151 -1.02 -12.63 -7.90
C ASN A 151 -2.44 -12.98 -8.34
N LEU A 152 -3.29 -11.96 -8.51
CA LEU A 152 -4.66 -12.07 -9.00
C LEU A 152 -4.79 -11.52 -10.43
N TYR A 153 -3.67 -11.39 -11.14
CA TYR A 153 -3.65 -11.04 -12.55
C TYR A 153 -4.06 -12.24 -13.40
N ASN A 154 -5.23 -12.14 -14.03
CA ASN A 154 -5.68 -13.11 -15.02
C ASN A 154 -5.14 -12.68 -16.39
N LYS A 155 -4.25 -13.49 -16.95
CA LYS A 155 -3.60 -13.26 -18.25
C LYS A 155 -4.47 -13.73 -19.42
#